data_AF-A0A7V6NHD6-F1
#
_entry.id   AF-A0A7V6NHD6-F1
#
_cell.length_a   1.000
_cell.length_b   1.000
_cell.length_c   1.000
_cell.angle_alpha   90.00
_cell.angle_beta   90.00
_cell.angle_gamma   90.00
#
_symmetry.space_group_name_H-M   'P 1'
#
loop_
_entity.id
_entity.type
_entity.pdbx_description
1 polymer ?
#
loop_
_entity_poly.entity_id
_entity_poly.type
_entity_poly.pdbx_seq_one_letter_code
_entity_poly.pdbx_strand_id
1 'polypeptide(L)' 'MIYLAAPYTGMEELSFEVSCMVAAFLMKTGKVVYSPIVYGHTLASKYDLPTDCDFWLMQDLD' A
#
# COMPACT_ATOMS: atom_id res chain seq x y z
N MET A 1 -5.97 2.56 14.44
CA MET A 1 -5.57 1.94 13.16
C MET A 1 -4.35 2.69 12.65
N ILE A 2 -3.31 1.99 12.22
CA ILE A 2 -2.12 2.59 11.61
C ILE A 2 -2.35 2.62 10.10
N TYR A 3 -2.32 3.81 9.50
CA TYR A 3 -2.28 3.97 8.04
C TYR A 3 -0.80 4.03 7.63
N LEU A 4 -0.33 2.98 6.96
CA LEU A 4 1.07 2.77 6.59
C LEU A 4 1.33 3.29 5.17
N ALA A 5 1.58 4.61 5.08
CA ALA A 5 2.00 5.26 3.84
C ALA A 5 3.53 5.17 3.67
N ALA A 6 3.99 5.18 2.41
CA ALA A 6 5.39 5.35 2.05
C ALA A 6 5.51 6.06 0.69
N PRO A 7 6.68 6.63 0.34
CA PRO A 7 6.96 7.04 -1.04
C PRO A 7 6.81 5.84 -1.98
N TYR A 8 6.20 6.05 -3.16
CA TYR A 8 5.92 4.95 -4.10
C TYR A 8 6.52 5.21 -5.49
N THR A 9 6.27 6.38 -6.08
CA THR A 9 6.73 6.72 -7.43
C THR A 9 8.24 6.65 -7.57
N GLY A 10 8.71 5.89 -8.56
CA GLY A 10 10.14 5.67 -8.86
C GLY A 10 10.82 4.58 -8.02
N MET A 11 10.10 3.95 -7.10
CA MET A 11 10.60 2.87 -6.24
C MET A 11 9.52 1.80 -5.97
N GLU A 12 8.60 1.60 -6.91
CA GLU A 12 7.31 0.92 -6.71
C GLU A 12 7.47 -0.47 -6.08
N GLU A 13 8.32 -1.31 -6.67
CA GLU A 13 8.59 -2.68 -6.20
C GLU A 13 9.23 -2.69 -4.80
N LEU A 14 10.24 -1.83 -4.57
CA LEU A 14 10.91 -1.73 -3.28
C LEU A 14 9.95 -1.25 -2.19
N SER A 15 9.15 -0.22 -2.49
CA SER A 15 8.16 0.32 -1.58
C SER A 15 7.07 -0.69 -1.28
N PHE A 16 6.66 -1.49 -2.25
CA PHE A 16 5.71 -2.59 -2.06
C PHE A 16 6.28 -3.68 -1.13
N GLU A 17 7.50 -4.16 -1.38
CA GLU A 17 8.15 -5.18 -0.57
C GLU A 17 8.35 -4.72 0.89
N VAL A 18 8.87 -3.51 1.08
CA VAL A 18 9.08 -2.92 2.42
C VAL A 18 7.74 -2.72 3.13
N SER A 19 6.71 -2.22 2.43
CA SER A 19 5.38 -2.04 3.01
C SER A 19 4.75 -3.36 3.42
N CYS A 20 4.91 -4.43 2.62
CA CYS A 20 4.48 -5.78 2.99
C CYS A 20 5.15 -6.27 4.28
N MET A 21 6.49 -6.13 4.36
CA MET A 21 7.28 -6.56 5.51
C MET A 21 6.86 -5.81 6.79
N VAL A 22 6.75 -4.48 6.72
CA VAL A 22 6.39 -3.64 7.87
C VAL A 22 4.94 -3.86 8.29
N ALA A 23 4.01 -3.95 7.33
CA ALA A 23 2.61 -4.26 7.63
C ALA A 23 2.48 -5.61 8.35
N ALA A 24 3.12 -6.66 7.84
CA ALA A 24 3.11 -7.98 8.46
C ALA A 24 3.72 -7.97 9.87
N PHE A 25 4.82 -7.25 10.09
CA PHE A 25 5.41 -7.08 11.41
C PHE A 25 4.45 -6.38 12.38
N LEU A 26 3.83 -5.27 11.97
CA LEU A 26 2.87 -4.54 12.79
C LEU A 26 1.65 -5.41 13.13
N MET A 27 1.11 -6.15 12.16
CA MET A 27 0.02 -7.10 12.39
C MET A 27 0.41 -8.18 13.41
N LYS A 28 1.60 -8.79 13.27
CA LYS A 28 2.10 -9.80 14.21
C LYS A 28 2.27 -9.29 15.64
N THR A 29 2.49 -7.98 15.81
CA THR A 29 2.60 -7.33 17.14
C THR A 29 1.26 -6.87 17.70
N GLY A 30 0.14 -7.29 17.09
CA GLY A 30 -1.21 -6.98 17.55
C GLY A 30 -1.71 -5.59 17.15
N LYS A 31 -1.05 -4.93 16.19
CA LYS A 31 -1.52 -3.64 15.65
C LYS A 31 -2.48 -3.87 14.49
N VAL A 32 -3.53 -3.06 14.45
CA VAL A 32 -4.42 -2.95 13.28
C VAL A 32 -3.78 -1.97 12.31
N VAL A 33 -3.38 -2.46 11.12
CA VAL A 33 -2.70 -1.68 10.08
C VAL A 33 -3.46 -1.79 8.75
N TYR A 34 -3.50 -0.68 8.01
CA TYR A 34 -3.87 -0.64 6.60
C TYR A 34 -2.70 -0.05 5.82
N SER A 35 -2.34 -0.65 4.68
CA SER A 35 -1.29 -0.13 3.80
C SER A 35 -1.86 0.07 2.40
N PRO A 36 -2.03 1.34 1.95
CA PRO A 36 -2.55 1.64 0.62
C PRO A 36 -1.64 1.10 -0.49
N ILE A 37 -0.32 1.13 -0.29
CA ILE A 37 0.65 0.58 -1.24
C ILE A 37 0.44 -0.91 -1.43
N VAL A 38 0.29 -1.69 -0.34
CA VAL A 38 0.09 -3.14 -0.45
C VAL A 38 -1.21 -3.46 -1.17
N TYR A 39 -2.28 -2.71 -0.86
CA TYR A 39 -3.59 -2.88 -1.48
C TYR A 39 -3.57 -2.51 -2.97
N GLY A 40 -3.19 -1.27 -3.29
CA GLY A 40 -3.20 -0.72 -4.64
C GLY A 40 -2.21 -1.40 -5.57
N HIS A 41 -0.95 -1.60 -5.14
CA HIS A 41 0.07 -2.28 -5.95
C HIS A 41 -0.35 -3.72 -6.32
N THR A 42 -0.95 -4.46 -5.38
CA THR A 42 -1.43 -5.83 -5.66
C THR A 42 -2.51 -5.86 -6.73
N LEU A 43 -3.42 -4.88 -6.72
CA LEU A 43 -4.51 -4.82 -7.68
C LEU A 43 -4.03 -4.30 -9.04
N ALA A 44 -3.26 -3.21 -9.06
CA ALA A 44 -2.71 -2.64 -10.29
C ALA A 44 -1.70 -3.57 -11.00
N SER A 45 -0.97 -4.42 -10.26
CA SER A 45 -0.05 -5.40 -10.87
C SER A 45 -0.77 -6.62 -11.46
N LYS A 46 -1.98 -6.94 -10.98
CA LYS A 46 -2.74 -8.12 -11.41
C LYS A 46 -3.85 -7.82 -12.40
N TYR A 47 -4.34 -6.59 -12.40
CA TYR A 47 -5.49 -6.15 -13.17
C TYR A 47 -5.17 -4.82 -13.83
N ASP A 48 -5.88 -4.51 -14.92
CA ASP A 48 -5.73 -3.27 -15.67
C ASP A 48 -6.41 -2.11 -14.92
N LEU A 49 -5.79 -1.69 -13.81
CA LEU A 49 -6.22 -0.54 -13.01
C LEU A 49 -5.26 0.64 -13.20
N PRO A 50 -5.76 1.87 -13.03
CA PRO A 50 -4.91 3.05 -13.09
C PRO A 50 -3.78 3.01 -12.06
N THR A 51 -2.64 3.62 -12.39
CA THR A 51 -1.50 3.78 -11.49
C THR A 51 -1.34 5.22 -10.98
N ASP A 52 -2.33 6.07 -11.24
CA ASP A 52 -2.30 7.47 -10.85
C ASP A 52 -2.60 7.65 -9.35
N CYS A 53 -1.93 8.64 -8.75
CA CYS A 53 -2.03 8.90 -7.31
C CYS A 53 -3.45 9.32 -6.91
N ASP A 54 -4.14 10.10 -7.75
CA ASP A 54 -5.45 10.66 -7.41
C ASP A 54 -6.53 9.58 -7.32
N PHE A 55 -6.53 8.61 -8.24
CA PHE A 55 -7.40 7.43 -8.20
C PHE A 55 -7.24 6.65 -6.91
N TRP A 56 -6.00 6.33 -6.51
CA TRP A 56 -5.74 5.55 -5.30
C TRP A 56 -6.01 6.33 -4.02
N LEU A 57 -5.71 7.63 -4.01
CA LEU A 57 -5.98 8.50 -2.86
C LEU A 57 -7.48 8.60 -2.58
N MET A 58 -8.31 8.63 -3.63
CA MET A 58 -9.77 8.59 -3.48
C MET A 58 -10.24 7.28 -2.82
N GLN A 59 -9.71 6.13 -3.25
CA GLN A 59 -10.04 4.83 -2.64
C GLN A 59 -9.61 4.73 -1.17
N ASP A 60 -8.54 5.44 -0.78
CA ASP A 60 -7.98 5.39 0.58
C ASP A 60 -8.75 6.26 1.59
N LEU A 61 -9.36 7.36 1.12
CA LEU A 61 -9.90 8.43 1.97
C LEU A 61 -11.43 8.50 2.01
N ASP A 62 -12.12 7.92 1.04
CA ASP A 62 -13.60 7.85 0.99
C ASP A 62 -14.17 6.60 1.69
#